data_AF-A0A8H6XA74-F1
#
_entry.id   AF-A0A8H6XA74-F1
#
_cell.length_a   1.000
_cell.length_b   1.000
_cell.length_c   1.000
_cell.angle_alpha   90.00
_cell.angle_beta   90.00
_cell.angle_gamma   90.00
#
_symmetry.space_group_name_H-M   'P 1'
#
loop_
_entity.id
_entity.type
_entity.pdbx_description
1 polymer ?
#
loop_
_entity_poly.entity_id
_entity_poly.type
_entity_poly.pdbx_seq_one_letter_code
_entity_poly.pdbx_strand_id
1 'polypeptide(L)'
;MYLRTEGTMKHQRPSDPQLPRSLWESFEREFPNSFIFSSVFPHIRQCIVSKKASPNSAVPVTSNLTVQCLESGTTCGKEETEKLGIVDLFKNMGYLHLAAFQGDLPLAYEARRLGTSVRIRNKDGFSALYFGCRTITTFMGSSTPSNKSPAEEADDREALAALRAKISRVCVFLLSHHSDPNETHDGLSLLHLACMTSAWDLIHALLLHGADPSPSSLGPSRHPVRFLKTESDRARFRSLISEAKNSTTERPPRVCPCASGLPVESCHGVPGGKLYPQEHLCCCGTRRIYSACCGKQSGKVWIEEWNEVADRLETKEVMILESLLGARHQNISDNMLERVLQAIDSGVLAKRMDGFRQAQDEILNRLGASGQIDPAFVVAIRKVGILVPYPAGVAVTVSKGEWRETIAIWNGAVDTYIVSGIDSRSKETIENAAKMSIIGGPLYRRCEASGCTNIEGRNSVQLQRCMRCQAAVYCGRACQKSAWSGHKLACQSGKVKAQLLPSQRELLAAMARATGSQNDPYVEALS
;
A
#
# COMPACT_ATOMS: atom_id res chain seq x y z
N MET A 1 -20.51 -29.29 22.39
CA MET A 1 -19.82 -30.16 21.41
C MET A 1 -18.45 -29.54 21.18
N TYR A 2 -17.48 -29.84 22.05
CA TYR A 2 -16.10 -29.38 21.86
C TYR A 2 -15.34 -30.47 21.12
N LEU A 3 -14.67 -30.12 20.03
CA LEU A 3 -13.82 -31.03 19.28
C LEU A 3 -12.36 -30.73 19.62
N ARG A 4 -11.74 -31.66 20.34
CA ARG A 4 -10.29 -31.86 20.33
C ARG A 4 -9.89 -32.30 18.92
N THR A 5 -8.82 -31.73 18.38
CA THR A 5 -8.18 -32.23 17.16
C THR A 5 -6.69 -32.36 17.40
N GLU A 6 -6.23 -33.60 17.62
CA GLU A 6 -4.84 -33.99 17.38
C GLU A 6 -4.68 -34.25 15.88
N GLY A 7 -3.84 -33.47 15.22
CA GLY A 7 -3.57 -33.61 13.80
C GLY A 7 -2.72 -32.47 13.27
N THR A 8 -1.40 -32.65 13.23
CA THR A 8 -0.49 -31.71 12.59
C THR A 8 -0.67 -31.77 11.07
N MET A 9 -1.50 -30.90 10.51
CA MET A 9 -1.50 -30.64 9.06
C MET A 9 -0.17 -29.97 8.69
N LYS A 10 0.56 -30.55 7.74
CA LYS A 10 1.74 -29.89 7.16
C LYS A 10 1.27 -28.75 6.28
N HIS A 11 1.18 -27.55 6.85
CA HIS A 11 0.87 -26.32 6.11
C HIS A 11 1.97 -26.04 5.07
N GLN A 12 1.61 -26.06 3.78
CA GLN A 12 2.47 -25.45 2.75
C GLN A 12 2.48 -23.95 3.00
N ARG A 13 3.64 -23.42 3.37
CA ARG A 13 3.90 -21.99 3.59
C ARG A 13 3.31 -21.19 2.40
N PRO A 14 2.27 -20.36 2.59
CA PRO A 14 1.85 -19.46 1.54
C PRO A 14 3.05 -18.56 1.21
N SER A 15 3.36 -18.38 -0.07
CA SER A 15 4.38 -17.45 -0.54
C SER A 15 4.03 -15.97 -0.28
N ASP A 16 3.02 -15.70 0.56
CA ASP A 16 2.42 -14.41 0.82
C ASP A 16 2.65 -14.00 2.29
N PRO A 17 3.35 -12.88 2.55
CA PRO A 17 3.54 -12.40 3.91
C PRO A 17 2.28 -11.63 4.33
N GLN A 18 1.56 -12.26 5.25
CA GLN A 18 0.37 -11.69 5.87
C GLN A 18 0.75 -10.90 7.13
N LEU A 19 1.72 -11.39 7.92
CA LEU A 19 2.18 -10.77 9.16
C LEU A 19 3.71 -10.73 9.22
N PRO A 20 4.32 -9.88 10.08
CA PRO A 20 5.74 -9.99 10.41
C PRO A 20 6.09 -11.43 10.77
N ARG A 21 7.22 -11.94 10.27
CA ARG A 21 7.56 -13.36 10.36
C ARG A 21 7.53 -13.91 11.79
N SER A 22 8.04 -13.16 12.76
CA SER A 22 8.02 -13.53 14.17
C SER A 22 6.60 -13.67 14.73
N LEU A 23 5.70 -12.78 14.32
CA LEU A 23 4.30 -12.80 14.73
C LEU A 23 3.56 -13.97 14.07
N TRP A 24 3.83 -14.22 12.79
CA TRP A 24 3.29 -15.37 12.06
C TRP A 24 3.63 -16.70 12.75
N GLU A 25 4.92 -16.94 13.02
CA GLU A 25 5.39 -18.19 13.65
C GLU A 25 4.79 -18.39 15.05
N SER A 26 4.55 -17.29 15.78
CA SER A 26 3.85 -17.33 17.08
C SER A 26 2.37 -17.69 16.92
N PHE A 27 1.69 -17.05 15.97
CA PHE A 27 0.26 -17.24 15.74
C PHE A 27 -0.10 -18.58 15.11
N GLU A 28 0.73 -19.11 14.22
CA GLU A 28 0.54 -20.44 13.64
C GLU A 28 0.56 -21.53 14.74
N ARG A 29 1.44 -21.36 15.73
CA ARG A 29 1.52 -22.28 16.88
C ARG A 29 0.32 -22.16 17.83
N GLU A 30 -0.16 -20.94 18.09
CA GLU A 30 -1.21 -20.69 19.08
C GLU A 30 -2.65 -20.77 18.52
N PHE A 31 -2.81 -20.45 17.23
CA PHE A 31 -4.08 -20.37 16.51
C PHE A 31 -4.00 -21.11 15.16
N PRO A 32 -3.67 -22.42 15.13
CA PRO A 32 -3.47 -23.16 13.88
C PRO A 32 -4.71 -23.17 12.96
N ASN A 33 -5.90 -23.00 13.53
CA ASN A 33 -7.18 -22.98 12.81
C ASN A 33 -7.65 -21.55 12.45
N SER A 34 -6.77 -20.55 12.50
CA SER A 34 -7.14 -19.17 12.15
C SER A 34 -7.59 -19.05 10.69
N PHE A 35 -8.59 -18.21 10.44
CA PHE A 35 -9.12 -17.96 9.10
C PHE A 35 -8.06 -17.45 8.12
N ILE A 36 -7.02 -16.76 8.62
CA ILE A 36 -5.93 -16.22 7.79
C ILE A 36 -5.10 -17.32 7.11
N PHE A 37 -5.07 -18.52 7.72
CA PHE A 37 -4.38 -19.70 7.19
C PHE A 37 -5.23 -20.51 6.21
N SER A 38 -6.50 -20.12 6.01
CA SER A 38 -7.36 -20.77 5.02
C SER A 38 -6.88 -20.52 3.58
N SER A 39 -7.21 -21.44 2.67
CA SER A 39 -6.90 -21.31 1.24
C SER A 39 -7.61 -20.11 0.56
N VAL A 40 -8.70 -19.64 1.15
CA VAL A 40 -9.53 -18.55 0.61
C VAL A 40 -8.99 -17.17 0.99
N PHE A 41 -8.40 -17.04 2.18
CA PHE A 41 -8.00 -15.74 2.72
C PHE A 41 -6.99 -14.96 1.84
N PRO A 42 -5.96 -15.58 1.23
CA PRO A 42 -5.05 -14.88 0.32
C PRO A 42 -5.76 -14.17 -0.85
N HIS A 43 -6.84 -14.76 -1.37
CA HIS A 43 -7.64 -14.19 -2.45
C HIS A 43 -8.39 -12.94 -1.98
N ILE A 44 -9.05 -13.04 -0.83
CA ILE A 44 -9.75 -11.93 -0.17
C ILE A 44 -8.77 -10.77 0.08
N ARG A 45 -7.62 -11.09 0.69
CA ARG A 45 -6.56 -10.14 0.98
C ARG A 45 -6.11 -9.39 -0.26
N GLN A 46 -5.86 -10.11 -1.36
CA GLN A 46 -5.48 -9.49 -2.63
C GLN A 46 -6.56 -8.53 -3.15
N CYS A 47 -7.83 -8.92 -3.09
CA CYS A 47 -8.94 -8.05 -3.51
C CYS A 47 -8.99 -6.76 -2.69
N ILE A 48 -8.76 -6.83 -1.38
CA ILE A 48 -8.73 -5.65 -0.50
C ILE A 48 -7.52 -4.77 -0.80
N VAL A 49 -6.31 -5.34 -0.85
CA VAL A 49 -5.05 -4.59 -1.11
C VAL A 49 -5.08 -3.91 -2.48
N SER A 50 -5.69 -4.53 -3.48
CA SER A 50 -5.87 -3.96 -4.82
C SER A 50 -7.09 -3.04 -4.96
N LYS A 51 -7.74 -2.67 -3.85
CA LYS A 51 -8.92 -1.79 -3.80
C LYS A 51 -10.11 -2.29 -4.66
N LYS A 52 -10.18 -3.60 -4.91
CA LYS A 52 -11.28 -4.27 -5.62
C LYS A 52 -12.41 -4.72 -4.69
N ALA A 53 -12.15 -4.77 -3.38
CA ALA A 53 -13.12 -5.06 -2.35
C ALA A 53 -12.91 -4.12 -1.17
N SER A 54 -14.00 -3.77 -0.48
CA SER A 54 -13.90 -3.00 0.76
C SER A 54 -13.44 -3.90 1.91
N PRO A 55 -12.50 -3.48 2.78
CA PRO A 55 -12.14 -4.22 3.98
C PRO A 55 -13.31 -4.33 4.97
N ASN A 56 -14.30 -3.45 4.88
CA ASN A 56 -15.48 -3.43 5.73
C ASN A 56 -16.61 -4.35 5.21
N SER A 57 -16.38 -5.08 4.12
CA SER A 57 -17.37 -5.99 3.55
C SER A 57 -17.67 -7.14 4.51
N ALA A 58 -18.88 -7.69 4.41
CA ALA A 58 -19.20 -8.95 5.07
C ALA A 58 -18.28 -10.07 4.55
N VAL A 59 -17.97 -11.04 5.41
CA VAL A 59 -17.21 -12.22 5.01
C VAL A 59 -17.99 -12.94 3.90
N PRO A 60 -17.42 -13.16 2.71
CA PRO A 60 -18.13 -13.78 1.61
C PRO A 60 -18.49 -15.21 1.99
N VAL A 61 -19.77 -15.47 2.24
CA VAL A 61 -20.30 -16.79 2.57
C VAL A 61 -20.33 -17.63 1.29
N THR A 62 -19.24 -18.33 0.97
CA THR A 62 -19.32 -19.44 0.02
C THR A 62 -19.97 -20.63 0.71
N SER A 63 -20.75 -21.44 -0.02
CA SER A 63 -21.45 -22.62 0.47
C SER A 63 -20.55 -23.70 1.09
N ASN A 64 -19.23 -23.46 1.20
CA ASN A 64 -18.22 -24.32 1.79
C ASN A 64 -17.47 -23.66 2.97
N LEU A 65 -18.04 -22.60 3.59
CA LEU A 65 -17.56 -22.05 4.86
C LEU A 65 -17.97 -22.88 6.10
N THR A 66 -18.20 -24.18 5.92
CA THR A 66 -17.81 -25.14 6.95
C THR A 66 -16.29 -25.09 7.05
N VAL A 67 -15.82 -24.34 8.05
CA VAL A 67 -14.51 -24.50 8.69
C VAL A 67 -14.06 -25.96 8.55
N GLN A 68 -12.92 -26.20 7.89
CA GLN A 68 -12.32 -27.54 7.85
C GLN A 68 -12.02 -28.00 9.27
N CYS A 69 -12.97 -28.73 9.84
CA CYS A 69 -12.80 -29.72 10.88
C CYS A 69 -13.65 -30.94 10.47
N LEU A 70 -13.35 -31.48 9.29
CA LEU A 70 -13.79 -32.78 8.79
C LEU A 70 -12.64 -33.36 7.97
N GLU A 71 -11.61 -33.90 8.62
CA GLU A 71 -10.71 -34.85 7.97
C GLU A 71 -11.09 -36.26 8.38
N SER A 72 -11.95 -36.88 7.58
CA SER A 72 -11.82 -38.27 7.14
C SER A 72 -12.99 -38.54 6.21
N GLY A 73 -12.68 -38.96 4.98
CA GLY A 73 -13.68 -39.20 3.94
C GLY A 73 -14.79 -40.11 4.42
N THR A 74 -15.95 -39.53 4.70
CA THR A 74 -17.27 -40.16 4.64
C THR A 74 -18.24 -39.08 4.24
N THR A 75 -18.95 -39.32 3.14
CA THR A 75 -20.02 -38.46 2.66
C THR A 75 -21.11 -38.37 3.73
N CYS A 76 -21.21 -37.23 4.44
CA CYS A 76 -22.40 -36.92 5.23
C CYS A 76 -23.18 -35.79 4.57
N GLY A 77 -24.49 -36.01 4.45
CA GLY A 77 -25.39 -35.32 3.56
C GLY A 77 -25.65 -33.85 3.90
N LYS A 78 -26.12 -33.15 2.88
CA LYS A 78 -26.51 -31.73 2.86
C LYS A 78 -27.61 -31.35 3.88
N GLU A 79 -28.14 -32.29 4.66
CA GLU A 79 -29.36 -32.11 5.48
C GLU A 79 -29.13 -31.69 6.95
N GLU A 80 -27.92 -31.82 7.50
CA GLU A 80 -27.66 -31.45 8.91
C GLU A 80 -27.19 -29.98 9.10
N THR A 81 -26.57 -29.37 8.09
CA THR A 81 -26.13 -27.97 8.12
C THR A 81 -27.29 -26.98 8.00
N GLU A 82 -28.40 -27.37 7.37
CA GLU A 82 -29.65 -26.58 7.34
C GLU A 82 -30.42 -26.62 8.67
N LYS A 83 -30.28 -27.69 9.48
CA LYS A 83 -31.03 -27.87 10.73
C LYS A 83 -30.53 -27.02 11.91
N LEU A 84 -29.31 -26.47 11.85
CA LEU A 84 -28.69 -25.72 12.97
C LEU A 84 -28.68 -24.19 12.80
N GLY A 85 -29.13 -23.63 11.67
CA GLY A 85 -29.19 -22.17 11.47
C GLY A 85 -27.84 -21.43 11.45
N ILE A 86 -26.71 -22.17 11.49
CA ILE A 86 -25.34 -21.63 11.58
C ILE A 86 -24.96 -20.81 10.33
N VAL A 87 -25.47 -21.18 9.16
CA VAL A 87 -25.23 -20.47 7.89
C VAL A 87 -25.84 -19.05 7.92
N ASP A 88 -26.94 -18.83 8.64
CA ASP A 88 -27.58 -17.51 8.77
C ASP A 88 -26.94 -16.64 9.87
N LEU A 89 -26.22 -17.24 10.82
CA LEU A 89 -25.42 -16.51 11.82
C LEU A 89 -24.24 -15.78 11.18
N PHE A 90 -23.57 -16.39 10.20
CA PHE A 90 -22.39 -15.80 9.53
C PHE A 90 -22.75 -14.89 8.34
N LYS A 91 -23.96 -15.00 7.79
CA LYS A 91 -24.46 -14.03 6.81
C LYS A 91 -24.48 -12.64 7.44
N ASN A 92 -23.78 -11.70 6.80
CA ASN A 92 -23.66 -10.29 7.19
C ASN A 92 -22.77 -9.99 8.42
N MET A 93 -21.87 -10.90 8.81
CA MET A 93 -20.80 -10.60 9.79
C MET A 93 -19.54 -10.08 9.08
N GLY A 94 -18.93 -9.02 9.62
CA GLY A 94 -17.62 -8.53 9.17
C GLY A 94 -16.46 -9.34 9.77
N TYR A 95 -15.24 -9.16 9.25
CA TYR A 95 -14.06 -9.91 9.69
C TYR A 95 -13.76 -9.77 11.20
N LEU A 96 -13.94 -8.57 11.77
CA LEU A 96 -13.72 -8.34 13.20
C LEU A 96 -14.78 -9.03 14.07
N HIS A 97 -16.04 -9.12 13.61
CA HIS A 97 -17.07 -9.87 14.33
C HIS A 97 -16.79 -11.37 14.31
N LEU A 98 -16.32 -11.91 13.18
CA LEU A 98 -15.90 -13.31 13.08
C LEU A 98 -14.71 -13.59 14.02
N ALA A 99 -13.72 -12.70 14.04
CA ALA A 99 -12.59 -12.79 14.96
C ALA A 99 -13.03 -12.78 16.44
N ALA A 100 -13.94 -11.88 16.80
CA ALA A 100 -14.48 -11.79 18.15
C ALA A 100 -15.32 -13.03 18.54
N PHE A 101 -16.02 -13.64 17.59
CA PHE A 101 -16.78 -14.87 17.81
C PHE A 101 -15.87 -16.07 18.11
N GLN A 102 -14.83 -16.23 17.29
CA GLN A 102 -13.95 -17.41 17.31
C GLN A 102 -12.78 -17.26 18.29
N GLY A 103 -12.54 -16.05 18.81
CA GLY A 103 -11.31 -15.72 19.51
C GLY A 103 -10.09 -15.77 18.58
N ASP A 104 -10.28 -15.48 17.30
CA ASP A 104 -9.24 -15.51 16.26
C ASP A 104 -8.45 -14.19 16.26
N LEU A 105 -7.45 -14.11 17.14
CA LEU A 105 -6.58 -12.94 17.27
C LEU A 105 -5.79 -12.64 15.99
N PRO A 106 -5.19 -13.63 15.27
CA PRO A 106 -4.53 -13.36 14.00
C PRO A 106 -5.44 -12.71 12.95
N LEU A 107 -6.68 -13.18 12.83
CA LEU A 107 -7.68 -12.55 11.96
C LEU A 107 -7.98 -11.11 12.39
N ALA A 108 -8.06 -10.83 13.69
CA ALA A 108 -8.29 -9.46 14.18
C ALA A 108 -7.14 -8.52 13.78
N TYR A 109 -5.89 -8.96 13.93
CA TYR A 109 -4.71 -8.22 13.48
C TYR A 109 -4.75 -7.92 11.98
N GLU A 110 -4.98 -8.95 11.17
CA GLU A 110 -4.94 -8.81 9.72
C GLU A 110 -6.12 -8.00 9.19
N ALA A 111 -7.33 -8.20 9.73
CA ALA A 111 -8.49 -7.38 9.39
C ALA A 111 -8.21 -5.90 9.70
N ARG A 112 -7.59 -5.60 10.86
CA ARG A 112 -7.23 -4.24 11.23
C ARG A 112 -6.17 -3.65 10.32
N ARG A 113 -5.14 -4.43 9.96
CA ARG A 113 -4.07 -4.06 9.02
C ARG A 113 -4.62 -3.73 7.64
N LEU A 114 -5.60 -4.50 7.16
CA LEU A 114 -6.29 -4.28 5.89
C LEU A 114 -7.27 -3.10 5.91
N GLY A 115 -7.46 -2.46 7.07
CA GLY A 115 -8.26 -1.25 7.20
C GLY A 115 -9.71 -1.48 7.61
N THR A 116 -10.03 -2.64 8.18
CA THR A 116 -11.36 -2.88 8.77
C THR A 116 -11.55 -1.96 9.97
N SER A 117 -12.60 -1.13 9.95
CA SER A 117 -12.89 -0.23 11.07
C SER A 117 -13.51 -0.99 12.24
N VAL A 118 -13.11 -0.63 13.46
CA VAL A 118 -13.71 -1.16 14.70
C VAL A 118 -15.13 -0.66 14.94
N ARG A 119 -15.57 0.35 14.18
CA ARG A 119 -16.89 1.00 14.31
C ARG A 119 -18.00 0.27 13.56
N ILE A 120 -17.66 -0.72 12.73
CA ILE A 120 -18.65 -1.47 11.95
C ILE A 120 -19.59 -2.21 12.90
N ARG A 121 -20.88 -2.13 12.59
CA ARG A 121 -21.94 -2.84 13.30
C ARG A 121 -22.43 -4.02 12.45
N ASN A 122 -22.74 -5.14 13.09
CA ASN A 122 -23.39 -6.26 12.43
C ASN A 122 -24.88 -5.94 12.17
N LYS A 123 -25.62 -6.89 11.60
CA LYS A 123 -27.07 -6.76 11.35
C LYS A 123 -27.91 -6.46 12.59
N ASP A 124 -27.45 -6.88 13.77
CA ASP A 124 -28.12 -6.66 15.05
C ASP A 124 -27.70 -5.32 15.70
N GLY A 125 -26.86 -4.52 15.02
CA GLY A 125 -26.38 -3.25 15.52
C GLY A 125 -25.17 -3.33 16.46
N PHE A 126 -24.61 -4.52 16.70
CA PHE A 126 -23.48 -4.71 17.62
C PHE A 126 -22.14 -4.41 16.96
N SER A 127 -21.24 -3.69 17.66
CA SER A 127 -19.83 -3.71 17.29
C SER A 127 -19.21 -5.10 17.50
N ALA A 128 -18.02 -5.33 16.94
CA ALA A 128 -17.26 -6.55 17.20
C ALA A 128 -16.93 -6.74 18.69
N LEU A 129 -16.68 -5.63 19.42
CA LEU A 129 -16.36 -5.67 20.85
C LEU A 129 -17.57 -6.12 21.68
N TYR A 130 -18.74 -5.52 21.44
CA TYR A 130 -19.98 -5.92 22.12
C TYR A 130 -20.36 -7.36 21.79
N PHE A 131 -20.23 -7.74 20.51
CA PHE A 131 -20.50 -9.10 20.07
C PHE A 131 -19.60 -10.14 20.78
N GLY A 132 -18.29 -9.86 20.91
CA GLY A 132 -17.37 -10.71 21.65
C GLY A 132 -17.74 -10.83 23.13
N CYS A 133 -18.01 -9.72 23.81
CA CYS A 133 -18.40 -9.72 25.23
C CYS A 133 -19.71 -10.50 25.45
N ARG A 134 -20.71 -10.31 24.59
CA ARG A 134 -21.99 -11.03 24.64
C ARG A 134 -21.79 -12.52 24.38
N THR A 135 -20.91 -12.89 23.46
CA THR A 135 -20.58 -14.29 23.17
C THR A 135 -20.02 -14.99 24.41
N ILE A 136 -19.09 -14.37 25.16
CA ILE A 136 -18.58 -14.90 26.43
C ILE A 136 -19.71 -15.15 27.44
N THR A 137 -20.64 -14.20 27.59
CA THR A 137 -21.77 -14.34 28.53
C THR A 137 -22.74 -15.46 28.13
N THR A 138 -23.02 -15.60 26.83
CA THR A 138 -23.97 -16.59 26.30
C THR A 138 -23.49 -18.01 26.60
N PHE A 139 -22.19 -18.26 26.46
CA PHE A 139 -21.62 -19.57 26.75
C PHE A 139 -21.65 -19.95 28.24
N MET A 140 -21.85 -19.01 29.18
CA MET A 140 -22.03 -19.38 30.60
C MET A 140 -23.41 -19.96 30.89
N GLY A 141 -24.43 -19.57 30.11
CA GLY A 141 -25.83 -19.95 30.35
C GLY A 141 -26.26 -21.25 29.65
N SER A 142 -25.46 -21.73 28.69
CA SER A 142 -25.77 -22.95 27.95
C SER A 142 -25.34 -24.20 28.73
N SER A 143 -26.12 -24.58 29.74
CA SER A 143 -26.11 -25.92 30.30
C SER A 143 -27.13 -26.76 29.52
N THR A 144 -26.76 -27.28 28.36
CA THR A 144 -27.62 -28.26 27.67
C THR A 144 -27.60 -29.56 28.47
N PRO A 145 -28.77 -30.15 28.82
CA PRO A 145 -28.80 -31.50 29.40
C PRO A 145 -28.11 -32.45 28.43
N SER A 146 -27.05 -33.08 28.91
CA SER A 146 -26.06 -33.77 28.10
C SER A 146 -25.90 -35.18 28.65
N ASN A 147 -26.04 -36.21 27.81
CA ASN A 147 -25.76 -37.62 28.17
C ASN A 147 -24.25 -37.92 28.21
N LYS A 148 -23.41 -36.92 28.48
CA LYS A 148 -21.96 -37.05 28.44
C LYS A 148 -21.42 -37.60 29.74
N SER A 149 -20.29 -38.30 29.66
CA SER A 149 -19.55 -38.72 30.83
C SER A 149 -18.97 -37.50 31.59
N PRO A 150 -18.70 -37.63 32.90
CA PRO A 150 -18.09 -36.55 33.68
C PRO A 150 -16.74 -36.04 33.13
N ALA A 151 -15.97 -36.93 32.46
CA ALA A 151 -14.71 -36.57 31.83
C ALA A 151 -14.91 -35.69 30.59
N GLU A 152 -15.87 -36.03 29.73
CA GLU A 152 -16.21 -35.22 28.55
C GLU A 152 -16.79 -33.86 28.92
N GLU A 153 -17.54 -33.76 30.02
CA GLU A 153 -18.03 -32.49 30.54
C GLU A 153 -16.91 -31.60 31.12
N ALA A 154 -15.90 -32.21 31.73
CA ALA A 154 -14.71 -31.50 32.21
C ALA A 154 -13.88 -30.95 31.04
N ASP A 155 -13.65 -31.77 30.01
CA ASP A 155 -12.96 -31.37 28.78
C ASP A 155 -13.71 -30.25 28.05
N ASP A 156 -15.04 -30.36 27.91
CA ASP A 156 -15.90 -29.31 27.33
C ASP A 156 -15.78 -27.99 28.11
N ARG A 157 -15.72 -28.05 29.45
CA ARG A 157 -15.60 -26.87 30.32
C ARG A 157 -14.24 -26.20 30.18
N GLU A 158 -13.17 -26.98 30.11
CA GLU A 158 -11.81 -26.47 29.90
C GLU A 158 -11.68 -25.81 28.53
N ALA A 159 -12.18 -26.47 27.49
CA ALA A 159 -12.19 -25.92 26.14
C ALA A 159 -13.04 -24.63 26.05
N LEU A 160 -14.16 -24.55 26.78
CA LEU A 160 -14.93 -23.31 26.89
C LEU A 160 -14.17 -22.19 27.60
N ALA A 161 -13.45 -22.52 28.68
CA ALA A 161 -12.61 -21.55 29.39
C ALA A 161 -11.50 -21.01 28.47
N ALA A 162 -10.84 -21.89 27.71
CA ALA A 162 -9.83 -21.52 26.73
C ALA A 162 -10.39 -20.62 25.62
N LEU A 163 -11.57 -20.95 25.08
CA LEU A 163 -12.25 -20.12 24.07
C LEU A 163 -12.60 -18.73 24.64
N ARG A 164 -13.16 -18.66 25.85
CA ARG A 164 -13.46 -17.38 26.51
C ARG A 164 -12.21 -16.53 26.70
N ALA A 165 -11.08 -17.13 27.10
CA ALA A 165 -9.81 -16.42 27.22
C ALA A 165 -9.34 -15.86 25.86
N LYS A 166 -9.48 -16.63 24.77
CA LYS A 166 -9.17 -16.19 23.41
C LYS A 166 -10.08 -15.04 22.96
N ILE A 167 -11.39 -15.11 23.20
CA ILE A 167 -12.33 -14.03 22.88
C ILE A 167 -12.00 -12.77 23.69
N SER A 168 -11.68 -12.90 24.98
CA SER A 168 -11.25 -11.78 25.82
C SER A 168 -10.01 -11.08 25.26
N ARG A 169 -9.02 -11.83 24.75
CA ARG A 169 -7.84 -11.24 24.08
C ARG A 169 -8.20 -10.45 22.83
N VAL A 170 -9.16 -10.93 22.02
CA VAL A 170 -9.67 -10.16 20.87
C VAL A 170 -10.39 -8.90 21.34
N CYS A 171 -11.19 -8.97 22.42
CA CYS A 171 -11.87 -7.79 22.97
C CYS A 171 -10.88 -6.72 23.48
N VAL A 172 -9.81 -7.13 24.18
CA VAL A 172 -8.74 -6.23 24.62
C VAL A 172 -7.99 -5.62 23.42
N PHE A 173 -7.73 -6.41 22.37
CA PHE A 173 -7.18 -5.91 21.12
C PHE A 173 -8.09 -4.87 20.45
N LEU A 174 -9.40 -5.09 20.42
CA LEU A 174 -10.36 -4.13 19.87
C LEU A 174 -10.39 -2.81 20.68
N LEU A 175 -10.23 -2.88 22.00
CA LEU A 175 -10.13 -1.72 22.88
C LEU A 175 -8.85 -0.91 22.65
N SER A 176 -7.70 -1.58 22.44
CA SER A 176 -6.43 -0.91 22.13
C SER A 176 -6.44 -0.24 20.76
N HIS A 177 -7.32 -0.69 19.86
CA HIS A 177 -7.67 -0.02 18.61
C HIS A 177 -8.83 0.97 18.74
N HIS A 178 -9.15 1.43 19.95
CA HIS A 178 -10.11 2.48 20.26
C HIS A 178 -11.59 2.18 19.93
N SER A 179 -12.02 0.93 20.03
CA SER A 179 -13.46 0.59 20.04
C SER A 179 -14.19 1.31 21.18
N ASP A 180 -15.46 1.67 21.00
CA ASP A 180 -16.22 2.38 22.05
C ASP A 180 -16.41 1.50 23.30
N PRO A 181 -15.83 1.86 24.47
CA PRO A 181 -15.95 1.08 25.70
C PRO A 181 -17.31 1.27 26.41
N ASN A 182 -18.11 2.25 25.97
CA ASN A 182 -19.39 2.62 26.57
C ASN A 182 -20.60 2.14 25.76
N GLU A 183 -20.39 1.24 24.80
CA GLU A 183 -21.49 0.67 24.04
C GLU A 183 -22.48 -0.07 24.94
N THR A 184 -23.78 0.19 24.72
CA THR A 184 -24.89 -0.40 25.46
C THR A 184 -25.93 -0.98 24.51
N HIS A 185 -26.43 -2.18 24.78
CA HIS A 185 -27.62 -2.75 24.14
C HIS A 185 -28.50 -3.46 25.15
N ASP A 186 -29.82 -3.44 24.94
CA ASP A 186 -30.81 -4.07 25.83
C ASP A 186 -30.66 -3.65 27.31
N GLY A 187 -30.16 -2.43 27.54
CA GLY A 187 -29.89 -1.89 28.87
C GLY A 187 -28.69 -2.54 29.60
N LEU A 188 -27.77 -3.16 28.86
CA LEU A 188 -26.51 -3.71 29.34
C LEU A 188 -25.33 -3.05 28.62
N SER A 189 -24.36 -2.56 29.38
CA SER A 189 -23.07 -2.10 28.86
C SER A 189 -22.03 -3.22 28.77
N LEU A 190 -20.91 -2.96 28.12
CA LEU A 190 -19.77 -3.89 28.09
C LEU A 190 -19.30 -4.30 29.50
N LEU A 191 -19.27 -3.36 30.46
CA LEU A 191 -18.92 -3.66 31.85
C LEU A 191 -19.92 -4.59 32.53
N HIS A 192 -21.21 -4.51 32.18
CA HIS A 192 -22.19 -5.47 32.69
C HIS A 192 -21.85 -6.89 32.26
N LEU A 193 -21.59 -7.08 30.96
CA LEU A 193 -21.24 -8.38 30.38
C LEU A 193 -19.93 -8.93 30.97
N ALA A 194 -18.93 -8.07 31.17
CA ALA A 194 -17.66 -8.44 31.78
C ALA A 194 -17.81 -8.82 33.28
N CYS A 195 -18.64 -8.09 34.04
CA CYS A 195 -18.93 -8.40 35.45
C CYS A 195 -19.72 -9.71 35.60
N MET A 196 -20.68 -9.99 34.72
CA MET A 196 -21.42 -11.27 34.73
C MET A 196 -20.49 -12.48 34.62
N THR A 197 -19.39 -12.33 33.86
CA THR A 197 -18.42 -13.39 33.58
C THR A 197 -17.21 -13.37 34.51
N SER A 198 -17.13 -12.39 35.42
CA SER A 198 -15.93 -12.10 36.23
C SER A 198 -14.65 -12.07 35.39
N ALA A 199 -14.74 -11.58 34.15
CA ALA A 199 -13.61 -11.49 33.23
C ALA A 199 -12.71 -10.30 33.60
N TRP A 200 -11.87 -10.49 34.63
CA TRP A 200 -11.12 -9.40 35.27
C TRP A 200 -10.20 -8.62 34.34
N ASP A 201 -9.52 -9.27 33.40
CA ASP A 201 -8.67 -8.60 32.43
C ASP A 201 -9.49 -7.66 31.51
N LEU A 202 -10.70 -8.10 31.14
CA LEU A 202 -11.62 -7.32 30.33
C LEU A 202 -12.24 -6.17 31.14
N ILE A 203 -12.62 -6.41 32.41
CA ILE A 203 -13.09 -5.35 33.33
C ILE A 203 -12.03 -4.26 33.46
N HIS A 204 -10.78 -4.66 33.71
CA HIS A 204 -9.67 -3.73 33.86
C HIS A 204 -9.41 -2.96 32.58
N ALA A 205 -9.33 -3.63 31.42
CA ALA A 205 -9.13 -2.98 30.13
C ALA A 205 -10.25 -2.00 29.78
N LEU A 206 -11.52 -2.36 30.03
CA LEU A 206 -12.66 -1.47 29.80
C LEU A 206 -12.55 -0.19 30.63
N LEU A 207 -12.29 -0.31 31.94
CA LEU A 207 -12.13 0.84 32.83
C LEU A 207 -10.95 1.73 32.41
N LEU A 208 -9.80 1.12 32.08
CA LEU A 208 -8.62 1.84 31.62
C LEU A 208 -8.87 2.62 30.31
N HIS A 209 -9.71 2.08 29.43
CA HIS A 209 -10.09 2.74 28.17
C HIS A 209 -11.26 3.72 28.31
N GLY A 210 -11.76 3.97 29.53
CA GLY A 210 -12.78 4.99 29.81
C GLY A 210 -14.22 4.49 29.82
N ALA A 211 -14.45 3.19 30.12
CA ALA A 211 -15.79 2.68 30.38
C ALA A 211 -16.37 3.33 31.65
N ASP A 212 -17.59 3.84 31.57
CA ASP A 212 -18.33 4.40 32.69
C ASP A 212 -18.73 3.28 33.66
N PRO A 213 -18.18 3.25 34.89
CA PRO A 213 -18.51 2.22 35.87
C PRO A 213 -19.96 2.31 36.37
N SER A 214 -20.63 3.44 36.15
CA SER A 214 -22.00 3.70 36.62
C SER A 214 -22.80 4.51 35.57
N PRO A 215 -23.17 3.92 34.42
CA PRO A 215 -23.90 4.62 33.37
C PRO A 215 -25.22 5.19 33.89
N SER A 216 -25.31 6.51 33.95
CA SER A 216 -26.51 7.21 34.47
C SER A 216 -27.76 6.87 33.66
N SER A 217 -27.60 6.52 32.38
CA SER A 217 -28.66 6.11 31.46
C SER A 217 -29.35 4.79 31.81
N LEU A 218 -28.76 3.95 32.67
CA LEU A 218 -29.26 2.61 33.00
C LEU A 218 -29.91 2.53 34.39
N GLY A 219 -29.81 3.59 35.20
CA GLY A 219 -30.36 3.68 36.56
C GLY A 219 -29.58 2.88 37.62
N PRO A 220 -29.74 3.22 38.92
CA PRO A 220 -28.92 2.65 40.00
C PRO A 220 -29.15 1.17 40.27
N SER A 221 -30.32 0.63 39.89
CA SER A 221 -30.64 -0.81 40.03
C SER A 221 -29.85 -1.70 39.06
N ARG A 222 -29.27 -1.11 38.01
CA ARG A 222 -28.47 -1.77 36.97
C ARG A 222 -27.02 -1.30 37.03
N HIS A 223 -26.41 -1.29 38.21
CA HIS A 223 -24.97 -1.03 38.33
C HIS A 223 -24.17 -2.31 38.01
N PRO A 224 -23.09 -2.27 37.18
CA PRO A 224 -22.29 -3.44 36.84
C PRO A 224 -21.81 -4.28 38.04
N VAL A 225 -21.42 -3.63 39.14
CA VAL A 225 -20.97 -4.27 40.39
C VAL A 225 -21.96 -5.28 40.98
N ARG A 226 -23.27 -5.16 40.66
CA ARG A 226 -24.31 -6.08 41.14
C ARG A 226 -24.22 -7.47 40.54
N PHE A 227 -23.60 -7.60 39.36
CA PHE A 227 -23.40 -8.90 38.70
C PHE A 227 -22.23 -9.70 39.30
N LEU A 228 -21.40 -9.06 40.14
CA LEU A 228 -20.35 -9.73 40.89
C LEU A 228 -20.93 -10.42 42.13
N LYS A 229 -20.63 -11.70 42.29
CA LYS A 229 -21.27 -12.57 43.30
C LYS A 229 -20.72 -12.33 44.70
N THR A 230 -19.39 -12.21 44.84
CA THR A 230 -18.72 -12.13 46.15
C THR A 230 -18.38 -10.69 46.54
N GLU A 231 -18.29 -10.39 47.83
CA GLU A 231 -17.85 -9.06 48.28
C GLU A 231 -16.38 -8.79 47.93
N SER A 232 -15.55 -9.84 47.87
CA SER A 232 -14.17 -9.76 47.39
C SER A 232 -14.11 -9.25 45.94
N ASP A 233 -14.94 -9.79 45.06
CA ASP A 233 -15.05 -9.31 43.67
C ASP A 233 -15.51 -7.84 43.65
N ARG A 234 -16.53 -7.47 44.44
CA ARG A 234 -17.00 -6.08 44.49
C ARG A 234 -15.92 -5.14 45.00
N ALA A 235 -15.14 -5.53 46.00
CA ALA A 235 -14.00 -4.77 46.50
C ALA A 235 -12.91 -4.60 45.42
N ARG A 236 -12.56 -5.68 44.70
CA ARG A 236 -11.63 -5.63 43.57
C ARG A 236 -12.11 -4.68 42.47
N PHE A 237 -13.39 -4.72 42.12
CA PHE A 237 -13.97 -3.81 41.13
C PHE A 237 -13.88 -2.34 41.56
N ARG A 238 -14.20 -2.03 42.83
CA ARG A 238 -14.05 -0.67 43.38
C ARG A 238 -12.59 -0.22 43.36
N SER A 239 -11.64 -1.11 43.66
CA SER A 239 -10.21 -0.84 43.56
C SER A 239 -9.80 -0.46 42.13
N LEU A 240 -10.23 -1.24 41.13
CA LEU A 240 -9.93 -0.95 39.72
C LEU A 240 -10.54 0.38 39.26
N ILE A 241 -11.72 0.76 39.76
CA ILE A 241 -12.28 2.09 39.49
C ILE A 241 -11.39 3.18 40.07
N SER A 242 -10.93 3.02 41.31
CA SER A 242 -10.04 4.00 41.94
C SER A 242 -8.70 4.12 41.21
N GLU A 243 -8.15 3.00 40.74
CA GLU A 243 -6.93 2.96 39.93
C GLU A 243 -7.13 3.68 38.59
N ALA A 244 -8.22 3.39 37.87
CA ALA A 244 -8.55 4.06 36.62
C ALA A 244 -8.78 5.57 36.79
N LYS A 245 -9.31 6.02 37.94
CA LYS A 245 -9.49 7.45 38.26
C LYS A 245 -8.20 8.16 38.70
N ASN A 246 -7.31 7.43 39.37
CA ASN A 246 -6.04 7.96 39.88
C ASN A 246 -4.93 7.94 38.81
N SER A 247 -5.11 7.17 37.75
CA SER A 247 -4.28 7.25 36.54
C SER A 247 -4.43 8.66 35.95
N THR A 248 -3.35 9.42 35.91
CA THR A 248 -3.32 10.86 35.56
C THR A 248 -3.51 11.17 34.08
N THR A 249 -3.87 10.20 33.22
CA THR A 249 -3.71 10.37 31.78
C THR A 249 -4.85 9.78 30.97
N GLU A 250 -5.19 10.49 29.89
CA GLU A 250 -6.08 10.16 28.80
C GLU A 250 -6.08 8.67 28.42
N ARG A 251 -7.19 8.20 27.83
CA ARG A 251 -7.36 6.83 27.29
C ARG A 251 -6.04 6.36 26.64
N PRO A 252 -5.54 5.14 26.94
CA PRO A 252 -4.27 4.67 26.39
C PRO A 252 -4.19 4.88 24.87
N PRO A 253 -3.03 5.31 24.36
CA PRO A 253 -2.90 5.70 22.98
C PRO A 253 -3.19 4.52 22.06
N ARG A 254 -3.74 4.82 20.89
CA ARG A 254 -4.15 3.79 19.93
C ARG A 254 -2.92 3.04 19.43
N VAL A 255 -2.95 1.72 19.53
CA VAL A 255 -1.89 0.88 18.95
C VAL A 255 -1.97 0.91 17.42
N CYS A 256 -0.83 1.04 16.77
CA CYS A 256 -0.74 1.08 15.32
C CYS A 256 -1.09 -0.29 14.69
N PRO A 257 -1.99 -0.36 13.69
CA PRO A 257 -2.37 -1.62 13.02
C PRO A 257 -1.25 -2.35 12.28
N CYS A 258 -0.05 -1.78 12.22
CA CYS A 258 1.07 -2.38 11.50
C CYS A 258 1.78 -3.50 12.28
N ALA A 259 1.26 -3.88 13.46
CA ALA A 259 1.84 -4.87 14.37
C ALA A 259 3.22 -4.50 14.93
N SER A 260 3.58 -3.21 14.92
CA SER A 260 4.80 -2.72 15.58
C SER A 260 4.70 -2.71 17.11
N GLY A 261 3.49 -2.76 17.66
CA GLY A 261 3.22 -2.54 19.08
C GLY A 261 3.33 -1.07 19.52
N LEU A 262 3.73 -0.16 18.62
CA LEU A 262 3.86 1.27 18.93
C LEU A 262 2.51 1.99 18.81
N PRO A 263 2.32 3.11 19.53
CA PRO A 263 1.24 4.05 19.28
C PRO A 263 1.20 4.54 17.82
N VAL A 264 0.01 4.85 17.31
CA VAL A 264 -0.18 5.43 15.97
C VAL A 264 0.65 6.70 15.80
N GLU A 265 0.59 7.61 16.77
CA GLU A 265 1.32 8.89 16.79
C GLU A 265 2.85 8.74 16.68
N SER A 266 3.41 7.63 17.18
CA SER A 266 4.85 7.32 17.11
C SER A 266 5.17 6.35 15.96
N CYS A 267 4.21 6.05 15.08
CA CYS A 267 4.35 5.05 14.03
C CYS A 267 3.88 5.57 12.67
N HIS A 268 2.64 5.29 12.24
CA HIS A 268 2.13 5.72 10.93
C HIS A 268 1.36 7.05 11.00
N GLY A 269 1.20 7.63 12.19
CA GLY A 269 0.68 8.98 12.42
C GLY A 269 1.77 10.06 12.40
N VAL A 270 3.04 9.69 12.18
CA VAL A 270 4.12 10.66 11.97
C VAL A 270 3.91 11.38 10.63
N PRO A 271 4.30 12.66 10.49
CA PRO A 271 4.23 13.38 9.23
C PRO A 271 4.93 12.61 8.10
N GLY A 272 4.22 12.40 6.98
CA GLY A 272 4.76 11.68 5.83
C GLY A 272 4.70 10.15 5.90
N GLY A 273 4.24 9.59 7.02
CA GLY A 273 4.01 8.15 7.18
C GLY A 273 5.28 7.32 7.13
N LYS A 274 5.14 6.07 6.65
CA LYS A 274 6.22 5.09 6.51
C LYS A 274 6.26 4.48 5.14
N LEU A 275 7.40 3.91 4.76
CA LEU A 275 7.48 3.13 3.51
C LEU A 275 6.54 1.92 3.56
N TYR A 276 5.87 1.66 2.43
CA TYR A 276 5.09 0.44 2.28
C TYR A 276 6.02 -0.78 2.40
N PRO A 277 5.69 -1.77 3.24
CA PRO A 277 6.58 -2.91 3.50
C PRO A 277 6.94 -3.68 2.23
N GLN A 278 8.23 -4.03 2.10
CA GLN A 278 8.78 -4.66 0.90
C GLN A 278 8.24 -6.07 0.66
N GLU A 279 7.94 -6.75 1.74
CA GLU A 279 7.39 -8.09 1.75
C GLU A 279 5.90 -8.07 1.39
N HIS A 280 5.13 -7.04 1.71
CA HIS A 280 3.68 -7.03 1.51
C HIS A 280 3.24 -7.16 0.04
N LEU A 281 2.01 -7.63 -0.18
CA LEU A 281 1.41 -7.69 -1.52
C LEU A 281 1.45 -6.31 -2.19
N CYS A 282 1.80 -6.27 -3.46
CA CYS A 282 1.87 -5.01 -4.19
C CYS A 282 0.46 -4.42 -4.41
N CYS A 283 0.30 -3.13 -4.11
CA CYS A 283 -0.98 -2.41 -4.26
C CYS A 283 -1.50 -2.34 -5.72
N CYS A 284 -0.66 -2.60 -6.73
CA CYS A 284 -1.09 -2.64 -8.14
C CYS A 284 -1.92 -3.88 -8.51
N GLY A 285 -2.04 -4.85 -7.59
CA GLY A 285 -2.92 -6.01 -7.76
C GLY A 285 -2.33 -7.20 -8.51
N THR A 286 -1.03 -7.18 -8.84
CA THR A 286 -0.33 -8.25 -9.58
C THR A 286 -0.08 -9.54 -8.79
N ARG A 287 -0.68 -9.71 -7.60
CA ARG A 287 -0.53 -10.90 -6.73
C ARG A 287 0.93 -11.21 -6.34
N ARG A 288 1.84 -10.27 -6.61
CA ARG A 288 3.27 -10.34 -6.29
C ARG A 288 3.57 -9.46 -5.08
N ILE A 289 4.60 -9.82 -4.31
CA ILE A 289 5.14 -8.96 -3.26
C ILE A 289 5.70 -7.65 -3.83
N TYR A 290 5.65 -6.58 -3.04
CA TYR A 290 5.96 -5.22 -3.47
C TYR A 290 7.39 -5.09 -4.03
N SER A 291 8.38 -5.61 -3.29
CA SER A 291 9.78 -5.67 -3.70
C SER A 291 10.04 -6.45 -5.00
N ALA A 292 9.15 -7.37 -5.37
CA ALA A 292 9.23 -8.13 -6.61
C ALA A 292 8.40 -7.52 -7.77
N CYS A 293 7.65 -6.44 -7.50
CA CYS A 293 6.74 -5.80 -8.45
C CYS A 293 7.02 -4.29 -8.58
N CYS A 294 6.13 -3.42 -8.10
CA CYS A 294 6.29 -1.97 -8.25
C CYS A 294 7.52 -1.45 -7.49
N GLY A 295 7.94 -2.12 -6.42
CA GLY A 295 9.17 -1.77 -5.69
C GLY A 295 10.47 -2.01 -6.49
N LYS A 296 10.39 -2.63 -7.68
CA LYS A 296 11.51 -2.69 -8.64
C LYS A 296 11.55 -1.50 -9.59
N GLN A 297 10.45 -0.77 -9.75
CA GLN A 297 10.36 0.34 -10.69
C GLN A 297 11.06 1.56 -10.07
N SER A 298 11.89 2.26 -10.85
CA SER A 298 12.54 3.48 -10.38
C SER A 298 11.51 4.60 -10.22
N GLY A 299 11.67 5.37 -9.13
CA GLY A 299 11.01 6.66 -8.92
C GLY A 299 9.58 6.68 -8.38
N LYS A 300 8.90 5.54 -8.25
CA LYS A 300 7.57 5.44 -7.63
C LYS A 300 7.61 4.61 -6.36
N VAL A 301 7.30 5.24 -5.24
CA VAL A 301 7.34 4.63 -3.91
C VAL A 301 5.95 4.64 -3.31
N TRP A 302 5.56 3.53 -2.69
CA TRP A 302 4.35 3.49 -1.88
C TRP A 302 4.69 3.84 -0.44
N ILE A 303 3.90 4.73 0.15
CA ILE A 303 3.93 5.05 1.57
C ILE A 303 2.60 4.65 2.22
N GLU A 304 2.63 4.41 3.53
CA GLU A 304 1.47 4.19 4.38
C GLU A 304 1.38 5.26 5.45
N GLU A 305 0.20 5.85 5.58
CA GLU A 305 -0.12 6.86 6.57
C GLU A 305 -1.38 6.47 7.32
N TRP A 306 -1.46 6.85 8.59
CA TRP A 306 -2.69 6.72 9.35
C TRP A 306 -3.68 7.82 8.97
N ASN A 307 -4.89 7.42 8.60
CA ASN A 307 -6.00 8.33 8.37
C ASN A 307 -6.97 8.27 9.56
N GLU A 308 -6.96 9.33 10.38
CA GLU A 308 -7.82 9.46 11.57
C GLU A 308 -9.32 9.40 11.25
N VAL A 309 -9.73 10.05 10.15
CA VAL A 309 -11.15 10.13 9.75
C VAL A 309 -11.65 8.78 9.26
N ALA A 310 -10.85 8.11 8.42
CA ALA A 310 -11.18 6.81 7.85
C ALA A 310 -10.90 5.64 8.80
N ASP A 311 -10.24 5.90 9.95
CA ASP A 311 -9.89 4.90 10.97
C ASP A 311 -9.06 3.72 10.39
N ARG A 312 -8.10 4.01 9.51
CA ARG A 312 -7.28 2.98 8.84
C ARG A 312 -5.94 3.51 8.34
N LEU A 313 -5.03 2.60 8.07
CA LEU A 313 -3.84 2.88 7.26
C LEU A 313 -4.26 3.07 5.80
N GLU A 314 -3.77 4.12 5.17
CA GLU A 314 -3.97 4.40 3.76
C GLU A 314 -2.66 4.39 2.99
N THR A 315 -2.71 3.75 1.82
CA THR A 315 -1.57 3.68 0.90
C THR A 315 -1.63 4.80 -0.12
N LYS A 316 -0.53 5.56 -0.23
CA LYS A 316 -0.34 6.65 -1.20
C LYS A 316 0.88 6.35 -2.07
N GLU A 317 0.78 6.69 -3.35
CA GLU A 317 1.92 6.66 -4.26
C GLU A 317 2.61 8.02 -4.23
N VAL A 318 3.92 8.02 -3.99
CA VAL A 318 4.77 9.20 -3.97
C VAL A 318 5.86 9.03 -5.02
N MET A 319 6.07 10.07 -5.83
CA MET A 319 7.19 10.11 -6.76
C MET A 319 8.44 10.59 -6.01
N ILE A 320 9.47 9.75 -5.93
CA ILE A 320 10.75 10.12 -5.33
C ILE A 320 11.80 10.08 -6.43
N LEU A 321 12.30 11.25 -6.81
CA LEU A 321 13.37 11.38 -7.79
C LEU A 321 14.66 10.76 -7.23
N GLU A 322 15.05 9.60 -7.75
CA GLU A 322 16.29 8.88 -7.36
C GLU A 322 17.54 9.77 -7.52
N SER A 323 17.52 10.70 -8.47
CA SER A 323 18.57 11.71 -8.70
C SER A 323 18.71 12.73 -7.57
N LEU A 324 17.66 12.98 -6.79
CA LEU A 324 17.71 13.87 -5.63
C LEU A 324 18.26 13.19 -4.38
N LEU A 325 18.16 11.86 -4.32
CA LEU A 325 18.58 11.03 -3.19
C LEU A 325 19.95 10.35 -3.37
N GLY A 326 20.41 10.17 -4.61
CA GLY A 326 21.64 9.42 -4.90
C GLY A 326 21.56 7.93 -4.56
N ALA A 327 20.35 7.40 -4.35
CA ALA A 327 20.10 6.00 -3.97
C ALA A 327 19.02 5.37 -4.86
N ARG A 328 19.22 4.10 -5.22
CA ARG A 328 18.18 3.28 -5.89
C ARG A 328 17.03 3.02 -4.92
N HIS A 329 15.80 2.94 -5.44
CA HIS A 329 14.58 2.67 -4.67
C HIS A 329 14.70 1.58 -3.58
N GLN A 330 15.40 0.48 -3.90
CA GLN A 330 15.56 -0.68 -3.01
C GLN A 330 16.39 -0.38 -1.75
N ASN A 331 17.13 0.73 -1.73
CA ASN A 331 18.02 1.15 -0.65
C ASN A 331 17.46 2.37 0.13
N ILE A 332 16.23 2.80 -0.15
CA ILE A 332 15.59 3.90 0.58
C ILE A 332 15.15 3.38 1.95
N SER A 333 15.67 3.98 3.02
CA SER A 333 15.24 3.74 4.40
C SER A 333 14.16 4.74 4.82
N ASP A 334 13.40 4.43 5.88
CA ASP A 334 12.41 5.36 6.44
C ASP A 334 13.03 6.72 6.81
N ASN A 335 14.26 6.75 7.35
CA ASN A 335 14.99 7.99 7.65
C ASN A 335 15.32 8.78 6.36
N MET A 336 15.63 8.11 5.26
CA MET A 336 15.87 8.77 3.99
C MET A 336 14.57 9.35 3.40
N LEU A 337 13.45 8.63 3.54
CA LEU A 337 12.12 9.11 3.16
C LEU A 337 11.74 10.36 3.97
N GLU A 338 11.89 10.31 5.30
CA GLU A 338 11.57 11.43 6.19
C GLU A 338 12.32 12.71 5.79
N ARG A 339 13.62 12.59 5.48
CA ARG A 339 14.43 13.72 4.99
C ARG A 339 13.92 14.30 3.66
N VAL A 340 13.41 13.46 2.75
CA VAL A 340 12.84 13.93 1.48
C VAL A 340 11.53 14.66 1.73
N LEU A 341 10.64 14.10 2.54
CA LEU A 341 9.35 14.70 2.85
C LEU A 341 9.53 16.03 3.58
N GLN A 342 10.46 16.10 4.55
CA GLN A 342 10.86 17.36 5.19
C GLN A 342 11.41 18.38 4.17
N ALA A 343 12.19 17.95 3.18
CA ALA A 343 12.68 18.83 2.12
C ALA A 343 11.56 19.31 1.16
N ILE A 344 10.50 18.53 0.98
CA ILE A 344 9.29 18.91 0.23
C ILE A 344 8.54 19.97 1.03
N ASP A 345 8.21 19.68 2.29
CA ASP A 345 7.40 20.54 3.15
C ASP A 345 8.10 21.87 3.48
N SER A 346 9.42 21.86 3.65
CA SER A 346 10.22 23.08 3.85
C SER A 346 10.42 23.91 2.57
N GLY A 347 9.91 23.45 1.43
CA GLY A 347 10.09 24.11 0.13
C GLY A 347 11.54 24.08 -0.39
N VAL A 348 12.44 23.36 0.26
CA VAL A 348 13.85 23.21 -0.19
C VAL A 348 13.91 22.55 -1.56
N LEU A 349 13.04 21.56 -1.82
CA LEU A 349 12.93 20.92 -3.13
C LEU A 349 12.43 21.89 -4.20
N ALA A 350 11.44 22.73 -3.89
CA ALA A 350 10.98 23.79 -4.80
C ALA A 350 12.12 24.78 -5.11
N LYS A 351 12.83 25.27 -4.08
CA LYS A 351 14.01 26.14 -4.26
C LYS A 351 15.11 25.50 -5.10
N ARG A 352 15.36 24.20 -4.92
CA ARG A 352 16.34 23.45 -5.72
C ARG A 352 15.89 23.32 -7.16
N MET A 353 14.62 23.01 -7.40
CA MET A 353 14.03 22.95 -8.75
C MET A 353 14.04 24.32 -9.44
N ASP A 354 13.79 25.41 -8.71
CA ASP A 354 13.91 26.77 -9.22
C ASP A 354 15.36 27.13 -9.56
N GLY A 355 16.32 26.74 -8.71
CA GLY A 355 17.75 26.86 -9.02
C GLY A 355 18.16 26.09 -10.29
N PHE A 356 17.63 24.88 -10.49
CA PHE A 356 17.84 24.11 -11.72
C PHE A 356 17.22 24.79 -12.94
N ARG A 357 16.00 25.32 -12.84
CA ARG A 357 15.34 26.07 -13.91
C ARG A 357 16.15 27.31 -14.29
N GLN A 358 16.62 28.06 -13.30
CA GLN A 358 17.46 29.25 -13.53
C GLN A 358 18.76 28.89 -14.24
N ALA A 359 19.46 27.85 -13.79
CA ALA A 359 20.70 27.39 -14.44
C ALA A 359 20.44 26.91 -15.88
N GLN A 360 19.34 26.20 -16.12
CA GLN A 360 18.94 25.77 -17.46
C GLN A 360 18.62 26.98 -18.35
N ASP A 361 17.86 27.96 -17.86
CA ASP A 361 17.54 29.17 -18.61
C ASP A 361 18.77 30.00 -18.94
N GLU A 362 19.76 30.06 -18.05
CA GLU A 362 21.05 30.71 -18.32
C GLU A 362 21.80 30.01 -19.46
N ILE A 363 21.85 28.68 -19.45
CA ILE A 363 22.44 27.89 -20.53
C ILE A 363 21.68 28.11 -21.84
N LEU A 364 20.35 28.06 -21.81
CA LEU A 364 19.50 28.29 -22.99
C LEU A 364 19.70 29.70 -23.56
N ASN A 365 19.79 30.73 -22.71
CA ASN A 365 20.06 32.10 -23.15
C ASN A 365 21.43 32.21 -23.82
N ARG A 366 22.47 31.63 -23.21
CA ARG A 366 23.83 31.65 -23.77
C ARG A 366 23.91 30.94 -25.12
N LEU A 367 23.35 29.72 -25.20
CA LEU A 367 23.36 28.93 -26.43
C LEU A 367 22.46 29.53 -27.52
N GLY A 368 21.33 30.13 -27.13
CA GLY A 368 20.43 30.82 -28.04
C GLY A 368 21.05 32.08 -28.63
N ALA A 369 21.70 32.90 -27.79
CA ALA A 369 22.41 34.10 -28.22
C ALA A 369 23.58 33.80 -29.16
N SER A 370 24.24 32.64 -29.00
CA SER A 370 25.32 32.19 -29.90
C SER A 370 24.82 31.43 -31.13
N GLY A 371 23.51 31.25 -31.29
CA GLY A 371 22.92 30.52 -32.42
C GLY A 371 23.19 29.01 -32.43
N GLN A 372 23.62 28.43 -31.31
CA GLN A 372 23.94 27.00 -31.19
C GLN A 372 22.69 26.12 -31.02
N ILE A 373 21.58 26.71 -30.55
CA ILE A 373 20.30 26.01 -30.39
C ILE A 373 19.18 26.73 -31.15
N ASP A 374 18.20 25.96 -31.60
CA ASP A 374 17.09 26.44 -32.41
C ASP A 374 16.12 27.27 -31.55
N PRO A 375 15.68 28.45 -32.01
CA PRO A 375 14.72 29.26 -31.25
C PRO A 375 13.40 28.55 -30.95
N ALA A 376 12.89 27.71 -31.87
CA ALA A 376 11.67 26.94 -31.63
C ALA A 376 11.88 25.87 -30.55
N PHE A 377 13.09 25.31 -30.47
CA PHE A 377 13.49 24.39 -29.40
C PHE A 377 13.53 25.10 -28.05
N VAL A 378 14.04 26.35 -27.99
CA VAL A 378 14.05 27.18 -26.78
C VAL A 378 12.63 27.50 -26.28
N VAL A 379 11.71 27.81 -27.19
CA VAL A 379 10.29 28.06 -26.84
C VAL A 379 9.65 26.79 -26.27
N ALA A 380 9.87 25.65 -26.92
CA ALA A 380 9.29 24.38 -26.49
C ALA A 380 9.81 23.93 -25.12
N ILE A 381 11.12 24.02 -24.89
CA ILE A 381 11.72 23.59 -23.61
C ILE A 381 11.27 24.48 -22.44
N ARG A 382 11.11 25.79 -22.65
CA ARG A 382 10.57 26.71 -21.65
C ARG A 382 9.11 26.43 -21.33
N LYS A 383 8.34 25.97 -22.32
CA LYS A 383 6.93 25.62 -22.12
C LYS A 383 6.75 24.39 -21.22
N VAL A 384 7.65 23.41 -21.31
CA VAL A 384 7.60 22.20 -20.46
C VAL A 384 8.35 22.35 -19.14
N GLY A 385 9.25 23.33 -19.03
CA GLY A 385 9.82 23.83 -17.77
C GLY A 385 10.91 22.98 -17.11
N ILE A 386 10.80 21.65 -17.09
CA ILE A 386 11.80 20.76 -16.44
C ILE A 386 12.26 19.67 -17.40
N LEU A 387 13.58 19.68 -17.64
CA LEU A 387 14.47 18.63 -18.12
C LEU A 387 13.84 17.35 -18.72
N VAL A 388 13.70 17.30 -20.06
CA VAL A 388 14.08 16.13 -20.87
C VAL A 388 14.46 16.65 -22.26
N PRO A 389 15.61 16.23 -22.81
CA PRO A 389 15.49 15.33 -23.94
C PRO A 389 16.56 14.24 -23.80
N TYR A 390 16.24 13.17 -23.08
CA TYR A 390 17.01 11.93 -23.07
C TYR A 390 16.17 10.84 -23.77
N PRO A 391 16.75 10.04 -24.68
CA PRO A 391 16.06 8.91 -25.28
C PRO A 391 15.82 7.80 -24.24
N ALA A 392 14.58 7.35 -24.10
CA ALA A 392 14.09 6.36 -23.13
C ALA A 392 15.19 5.51 -22.44
N GLY A 393 15.56 5.87 -21.19
CA GLY A 393 16.52 5.07 -20.42
C GLY A 393 17.07 5.67 -19.13
N VAL A 394 17.17 7.00 -19.00
CA VAL A 394 17.83 7.63 -17.84
C VAL A 394 17.02 8.81 -17.27
N ALA A 395 16.45 8.56 -16.09
CA ALA A 395 16.20 9.46 -14.96
C ALA A 395 15.42 10.79 -15.15
N VAL A 396 14.21 10.74 -15.70
CA VAL A 396 13.03 11.35 -15.04
C VAL A 396 11.90 10.33 -15.15
N THR A 397 11.47 9.80 -14.02
CA THR A 397 10.46 8.74 -13.91
C THR A 397 9.05 9.31 -14.10
N VAL A 398 8.80 9.90 -15.26
CA VAL A 398 7.44 10.22 -15.72
C VAL A 398 6.78 8.94 -16.24
N SER A 399 5.51 8.74 -15.91
CA SER A 399 4.73 7.63 -16.46
C SER A 399 4.67 7.74 -18.00
N LYS A 400 4.40 6.63 -18.67
CA LYS A 400 4.16 6.63 -20.13
C LYS A 400 3.01 7.57 -20.54
N GLY A 401 2.09 7.89 -19.63
CA GLY A 401 0.99 8.82 -19.87
C GLY A 401 1.48 10.27 -19.84
N GLU A 402 2.07 10.68 -18.72
CA GLU A 402 2.63 12.02 -18.52
C GLU A 402 3.68 12.36 -19.57
N TRP A 403 4.54 11.41 -19.95
CA TRP A 403 5.52 11.62 -21.01
C TRP A 403 4.89 11.95 -22.36
N ARG A 404 3.78 11.29 -22.71
CA ARG A 404 3.07 11.58 -23.96
C ARG A 404 2.44 12.97 -23.94
N GLU A 405 1.90 13.36 -22.79
CA GLU A 405 1.34 14.69 -22.59
C GLU A 405 2.42 15.78 -22.68
N THR A 406 3.57 15.57 -22.04
CA THR A 406 4.73 16.48 -22.15
C THR A 406 5.19 16.65 -23.60
N ILE A 407 5.29 15.55 -24.36
CA ILE A 407 5.67 15.61 -25.78
C ILE A 407 4.58 16.30 -26.62
N ALA A 408 3.30 16.15 -26.28
CA ALA A 408 2.22 16.87 -26.92
C ALA A 408 2.30 18.39 -26.65
N ILE A 409 2.56 18.79 -25.40
CA ILE A 409 2.77 20.20 -25.01
C ILE A 409 3.99 20.77 -25.74
N TRP A 410 5.10 20.02 -25.79
CA TRP A 410 6.32 20.40 -26.50
C TRP A 410 6.03 20.67 -27.99
N ASN A 411 5.45 19.68 -28.68
CA ASN A 411 5.20 19.81 -30.12
C ASN A 411 4.15 20.90 -30.42
N GLY A 412 3.16 21.08 -29.55
CA GLY A 412 2.19 22.17 -29.64
C GLY A 412 2.83 23.56 -29.45
N ALA A 413 3.86 23.67 -28.61
CA ALA A 413 4.64 24.91 -28.47
C ALA A 413 5.42 25.23 -29.75
N VAL A 414 6.00 24.22 -30.40
CA VAL A 414 6.65 24.39 -31.72
C VAL A 414 5.64 24.81 -32.78
N ASP A 415 4.44 24.20 -32.80
CA ASP A 415 3.37 24.59 -33.72
C ASP A 415 2.92 26.04 -33.51
N THR A 416 2.79 26.47 -32.25
CA THR A 416 2.46 27.86 -31.90
C THR A 416 3.54 28.82 -32.39
N TYR A 417 4.82 28.46 -32.22
CA TYR A 417 5.95 29.25 -32.72
C TYR A 417 5.93 29.39 -34.25
N ILE A 418 5.63 28.32 -34.98
CA ILE A 418 5.50 28.35 -36.45
C ILE A 418 4.35 29.29 -36.87
N VAL A 419 3.19 29.20 -36.22
CA VAL A 419 2.02 30.03 -36.52
C VAL A 419 2.28 31.51 -36.22
N SER A 420 3.14 31.82 -35.24
CA SER A 420 3.46 33.22 -34.88
C SER A 420 4.12 34.01 -36.02
N GLY A 421 4.71 33.34 -37.02
CA GLY A 421 5.35 33.99 -38.16
C GLY A 421 6.63 34.78 -37.83
N ILE A 422 7.14 34.67 -36.60
CA ILE A 422 8.38 35.35 -36.17
C ILE A 422 9.60 34.77 -36.89
N ASP A 423 9.55 33.48 -37.26
CA ASP A 423 10.61 32.76 -37.97
C ASP A 423 10.31 32.72 -39.47
N SER A 424 11.27 33.19 -40.29
CA SER A 424 11.13 33.21 -41.75
C SER A 424 11.42 31.87 -42.43
N ARG A 425 11.94 30.88 -41.69
CA ARG A 425 12.19 29.54 -42.23
C ARG A 425 10.88 28.83 -42.54
N SER A 426 10.94 27.87 -43.46
CA SER A 426 9.78 27.04 -43.76
C SER A 426 9.30 26.27 -42.52
N LYS A 427 7.99 26.02 -42.44
CA LYS A 427 7.40 25.14 -41.41
C LYS A 427 8.18 23.84 -41.25
N GLU A 428 8.55 23.21 -42.37
CA GLU A 428 9.26 21.93 -42.34
C GLU A 428 10.66 22.02 -41.74
N THR A 429 11.38 23.11 -42.03
CA THR A 429 12.71 23.36 -41.47
C THR A 429 12.64 23.45 -39.95
N ILE A 430 11.66 24.18 -39.42
CA ILE A 430 11.45 24.37 -37.98
C ILE A 430 11.02 23.06 -37.32
N GLU A 431 10.06 22.35 -37.92
CA GLU A 431 9.58 21.06 -37.41
C GLU A 431 10.70 20.02 -37.32
N ASN A 432 11.58 19.94 -38.32
CA ASN A 432 12.73 19.04 -38.33
C ASN A 432 13.80 19.41 -37.29
N ALA A 433 13.87 20.68 -36.89
CA ALA A 433 14.86 21.18 -35.92
C ALA A 433 14.39 21.08 -34.47
N ALA A 434 13.08 21.11 -34.21
CA ALA A 434 12.55 21.26 -32.85
C ALA A 434 11.51 20.21 -32.43
N LYS A 435 10.78 19.53 -33.34
CA LYS A 435 9.76 18.56 -32.91
C LYS A 435 10.37 17.25 -32.41
N MET A 436 9.77 16.71 -31.35
CA MET A 436 10.21 15.50 -30.68
C MET A 436 9.23 14.35 -30.85
N SER A 437 9.77 13.13 -30.93
CA SER A 437 8.99 11.90 -30.85
C SER A 437 8.80 11.47 -29.39
N ILE A 438 7.82 10.59 -29.16
CA ILE A 438 7.60 9.93 -27.86
C ILE A 438 8.80 9.08 -27.40
N ILE A 439 9.81 8.86 -28.23
CA ILE A 439 11.02 8.11 -27.88
C ILE A 439 12.09 9.05 -27.29
N GLY A 440 11.90 10.38 -27.37
CA GLY A 440 12.83 11.38 -26.83
C GLY A 440 13.91 11.84 -27.82
N GLY A 441 13.77 11.49 -29.11
CA GLY A 441 14.59 11.98 -30.21
C GLY A 441 13.76 12.79 -31.22
N PRO A 442 14.29 13.10 -32.42
CA PRO A 442 13.57 13.87 -33.44
C PRO A 442 12.28 13.17 -33.85
N LEU A 443 11.21 13.95 -34.06
CA LEU A 443 9.97 13.45 -34.65
C LEU A 443 10.20 12.97 -36.09
N TYR A 444 11.04 13.71 -36.83
CA TYR A 444 11.42 13.41 -38.20
C TYR A 444 12.89 12.98 -38.24
N ARG A 445 13.11 11.66 -38.20
CA ARG A 445 14.46 11.09 -38.17
C ARG A 445 15.17 11.27 -39.50
N ARG A 446 16.49 11.45 -39.47
CA ARG A 446 17.34 11.52 -40.66
C ARG A 446 18.13 10.24 -40.85
N CYS A 447 18.40 9.88 -42.10
CA CYS A 447 19.32 8.80 -42.41
C CYS A 447 20.70 9.06 -41.77
N GLU A 448 21.28 8.06 -41.11
CA GLU A 448 22.59 8.18 -40.45
C GLU A 448 23.79 8.04 -41.41
N ALA A 449 23.55 7.83 -42.70
CA ALA A 449 24.62 7.74 -43.67
C ALA A 449 25.17 9.13 -44.00
N SER A 450 26.49 9.27 -43.90
CA SER A 450 27.20 10.50 -44.27
C SER A 450 26.82 10.95 -45.68
N GLY A 451 26.40 12.22 -45.81
CA GLY A 451 25.98 12.82 -47.08
C GLY A 451 24.54 12.52 -47.53
N CYS A 452 23.78 11.71 -46.79
CA CYS A 452 22.36 11.48 -47.09
C CYS A 452 21.48 12.57 -46.48
N THR A 453 20.58 13.15 -47.28
CA THR A 453 19.64 14.19 -46.84
C THR A 453 18.22 13.67 -46.60
N ASN A 454 18.00 12.36 -46.70
CA ASN A 454 16.67 11.77 -46.54
C ASN A 454 16.16 11.86 -45.10
N ILE A 455 14.91 12.32 -44.98
CA ILE A 455 14.19 12.49 -43.72
C ILE A 455 12.92 11.63 -43.76
N GLU A 456 12.66 10.91 -42.67
CA GLU A 456 11.50 10.05 -42.52
C GLU A 456 10.19 10.87 -42.63
N GLY A 457 9.25 10.39 -43.45
CA GLY A 457 7.91 10.98 -43.59
C GLY A 457 7.79 12.24 -44.45
N ARG A 458 8.89 12.86 -44.89
CA ARG A 458 8.87 14.02 -45.81
C ARG A 458 9.06 13.61 -47.27
N ASN A 459 10.06 12.76 -47.52
CA ASN A 459 10.42 12.35 -48.89
C ASN A 459 9.68 11.07 -49.33
N SER A 460 8.58 10.70 -48.68
CA SER A 460 7.97 9.34 -48.77
C SER A 460 8.96 8.19 -48.45
N VAL A 461 10.05 8.51 -47.75
CA VAL A 461 11.08 7.56 -47.35
C VAL A 461 10.75 7.04 -45.96
N GLN A 462 10.59 5.73 -45.84
CA GLN A 462 10.52 5.04 -44.55
C GLN A 462 11.90 4.51 -44.18
N LEU A 463 12.49 5.05 -43.11
CA LEU A 463 13.82 4.64 -42.69
C LEU A 463 13.76 3.23 -42.06
N GLN A 464 14.69 2.39 -42.48
CA GLN A 464 14.90 1.05 -41.97
C GLN A 464 15.82 1.08 -40.76
N ARG A 465 15.48 0.31 -39.73
CA ARG A 465 16.31 0.17 -38.53
C ARG A 465 17.40 -0.86 -38.76
N CYS A 466 18.59 -0.63 -38.19
CA CYS A 466 19.62 -1.65 -38.16
C CYS A 466 19.11 -2.87 -37.40
N MET A 467 19.12 -4.05 -38.05
CA MET A 467 18.54 -5.27 -37.48
C MET A 467 19.17 -5.70 -36.16
N ARG A 468 20.42 -5.31 -35.91
CA ARG A 468 21.17 -5.68 -34.70
C ARG A 468 20.90 -4.76 -33.52
N CYS A 469 21.13 -3.45 -33.67
CA CYS A 469 20.98 -2.50 -32.55
C CYS A 469 19.59 -1.88 -32.44
N GLN A 470 18.77 -1.93 -33.50
CA GLN A 470 17.43 -1.33 -33.59
C GLN A 470 17.35 0.19 -33.35
N ALA A 471 18.47 0.86 -33.06
CA ALA A 471 18.57 2.29 -32.80
C ALA A 471 18.91 3.11 -34.05
N ALA A 472 19.94 2.70 -34.80
CA ALA A 472 20.37 3.41 -36.00
C ALA A 472 19.39 3.24 -37.18
N VAL A 473 19.21 4.30 -37.97
CA VAL A 473 18.23 4.36 -39.05
C VAL A 473 18.83 4.76 -40.40
N TYR A 474 18.39 4.09 -41.48
CA TYR A 474 18.91 4.29 -42.83
C TYR A 474 17.79 4.26 -43.88
N CYS A 475 17.88 5.05 -44.95
CA CYS A 475 16.88 5.01 -46.01
C CYS A 475 16.94 3.75 -46.89
N GLY A 476 17.97 2.92 -46.71
CA GLY A 476 18.12 1.64 -47.40
C GLY A 476 19.46 0.97 -47.12
N ARG A 477 19.64 -0.23 -47.68
CA ARG A 477 20.86 -1.04 -47.48
C ARG A 477 22.13 -0.37 -47.97
N ALA A 478 22.06 0.45 -49.03
CA ALA A 478 23.22 1.18 -49.55
C ALA A 478 23.78 2.16 -48.51
N CYS A 479 22.91 2.98 -47.91
CA CYS A 479 23.25 3.91 -46.84
C CYS A 479 23.71 3.19 -45.56
N GLN A 480 23.10 2.06 -45.21
CA GLN A 480 23.57 1.25 -44.09
C GLN A 480 24.98 0.71 -44.31
N LYS A 481 25.29 0.24 -45.53
CA LYS A 481 26.63 -0.27 -45.89
C LYS A 481 27.67 0.85 -45.88
N SER A 482 27.36 2.03 -46.43
CA SER A 482 28.30 3.15 -46.44
C SER A 482 28.61 3.66 -45.03
N ALA A 483 27.63 3.66 -44.12
CA ALA A 483 27.82 4.04 -42.73
C ALA A 483 28.47 2.94 -41.86
N TRP A 484 28.59 1.71 -42.36
CA TRP A 484 28.94 0.55 -41.54
C TRP A 484 30.33 0.68 -40.90
N SER A 485 31.31 1.26 -41.58
CA SER A 485 32.67 1.43 -41.03
C SER A 485 32.68 2.24 -39.74
N GLY A 486 31.89 3.32 -39.66
CA GLY A 486 31.73 4.13 -38.44
C GLY A 486 30.76 3.53 -37.43
N HIS A 487 29.72 2.83 -37.89
CA HIS A 487 28.67 2.28 -37.03
C HIS A 487 29.05 0.94 -36.35
N LYS A 488 29.89 0.12 -36.99
CA LYS A 488 30.16 -1.29 -36.60
C LYS A 488 30.54 -1.46 -35.13
N LEU A 489 31.47 -0.64 -34.64
CA LEU A 489 31.97 -0.73 -33.26
C LEU A 489 30.87 -0.44 -32.22
N ALA A 490 30.11 0.65 -32.43
CA ALA A 490 28.99 1.02 -31.57
C ALA A 490 27.86 -0.04 -31.64
N CYS A 491 27.58 -0.57 -32.83
CA CYS A 491 26.58 -1.60 -33.04
C CYS A 491 26.89 -2.91 -32.33
N GLN A 492 28.16 -3.31 -32.31
CA GLN A 492 28.59 -4.57 -31.68
C GLN A 492 28.64 -4.47 -30.16
N SER A 493 28.95 -3.30 -29.62
CA SER A 493 29.02 -3.04 -28.17
C SER A 493 27.66 -2.76 -27.52
N GLY A 494 26.58 -2.67 -28.31
CA GLY A 494 25.25 -2.31 -27.80
C GLY A 494 25.12 -0.84 -27.38
N LYS A 495 26.15 -0.02 -27.65
CA LYS A 495 26.22 1.41 -27.28
C LYS A 495 25.70 2.34 -28.37
N VAL A 496 24.81 1.86 -29.26
CA VAL A 496 24.23 2.71 -30.31
C VAL A 496 23.16 3.58 -29.68
N LYS A 497 23.40 4.89 -29.69
CA LYS A 497 22.47 5.87 -29.15
C LYS A 497 21.42 6.25 -30.17
N ALA A 498 20.23 6.56 -29.68
CA ALA A 498 19.18 7.12 -30.52
C ALA A 498 19.60 8.48 -31.07
N GLN A 499 19.10 8.81 -32.26
CA GLN A 499 19.29 10.13 -32.85
C GLN A 499 18.74 11.22 -31.93
N LEU A 500 19.50 12.29 -31.76
CA LEU A 500 19.12 13.49 -31.00
C LEU A 500 18.91 14.66 -31.96
N LEU A 501 18.06 15.61 -31.57
CA LEU A 501 18.02 16.91 -32.22
C LEU A 501 19.37 17.64 -32.05
N PRO A 502 19.80 18.48 -33.01
CA PRO A 502 21.03 19.27 -32.85
C PRO A 502 21.05 20.08 -31.55
N SER A 503 19.95 20.78 -31.26
CA SER A 503 19.82 21.60 -30.05
C SER A 503 19.80 20.78 -28.76
N GLN A 504 19.22 19.57 -28.80
CA GLN A 504 19.26 18.62 -27.69
C GLN A 504 20.69 18.21 -27.38
N ARG A 505 21.52 17.95 -28.39
CA ARG A 505 22.93 17.59 -28.20
C ARG A 505 23.73 18.72 -27.57
N GLU A 506 23.58 19.94 -28.09
CA GLU A 506 24.30 21.11 -27.57
C GLU A 506 23.91 21.43 -26.12
N LEU A 507 22.62 21.35 -25.81
CA LEU A 507 22.13 21.56 -24.44
C LEU A 507 22.71 20.51 -23.49
N LEU A 508 22.67 19.23 -23.84
CA LEU A 508 23.24 18.16 -23.03
C LEU A 508 24.74 18.36 -22.82
N ALA A 509 25.48 18.75 -23.85
CA ALA A 509 26.91 19.02 -23.76
C ALA A 509 27.24 20.20 -22.85
N ALA A 510 26.43 21.27 -22.91
CA ALA A 510 26.58 22.42 -22.03
C ALA A 510 26.26 22.08 -20.57
N MET A 511 25.22 21.28 -20.33
CA MET A 511 24.85 20.80 -18.99
C MET A 511 25.95 19.91 -18.40
N ALA A 512 26.47 18.95 -19.16
CA ALA A 512 27.56 18.07 -18.73
C ALA A 512 28.83 18.85 -18.33
N ARG A 513 29.16 19.94 -19.05
CA ARG A 513 30.28 20.82 -18.69
C ARG A 513 30.04 21.61 -17.41
N ALA A 514 28.79 22.00 -17.15
CA ALA A 514 28.43 22.78 -15.97
C ALA A 514 28.42 21.94 -14.67
N THR A 515 28.17 20.62 -14.76
CA THR A 515 28.07 19.74 -13.59
C THR A 515 29.37 19.04 -13.18
N GLY A 516 30.38 18.98 -14.06
CA GLY A 516 31.75 18.57 -13.71
C GLY A 516 31.95 17.10 -13.28
N SER A 517 30.94 16.23 -13.41
CA SER A 517 31.00 14.83 -12.96
C SER A 517 31.11 13.84 -14.13
N GLN A 518 32.07 12.90 -14.06
CA GLN A 518 32.22 11.83 -15.06
C GLN A 518 31.12 10.75 -15.00
N ASN A 519 30.37 10.68 -13.89
CA ASN A 519 29.27 9.72 -13.68
C ASN A 519 27.89 10.37 -13.83
N ASP A 520 27.81 11.49 -14.55
CA ASP A 520 26.57 12.23 -14.74
C ASP A 520 25.71 11.60 -15.86
N PRO A 521 24.39 11.42 -15.67
CA PRO A 521 23.48 11.01 -16.75
C PRO A 521 23.63 11.84 -18.05
N TYR A 522 24.06 13.10 -17.98
CA TYR A 522 24.34 13.91 -19.20
C TYR A 522 25.60 13.47 -19.94
N VAL A 523 26.62 12.98 -19.22
CA VAL A 523 27.86 12.44 -19.83
C VAL A 523 27.57 11.07 -20.44
N GLU A 524 26.75 10.23 -19.81
CA GLU A 524 26.27 8.97 -20.38
C GLU A 524 25.38 9.20 -21.62
N ALA A 525 24.63 10.31 -21.68
CA ALA A 525 23.88 10.75 -22.86
C ALA A 525 24.78 10.99 -24.08
N LEU A 526 25.99 11.51 -23.84
CA LEU A 526 26.91 12.01 -24.87
C LEU A 526 28.02 11.00 -25.24
N SER A 527 28.52 10.19 -24.29
CA SER A 527 29.56 9.14 -24.45
C SER A 527 29.08 7.77 -24.90
#